data_AF-X1CVW6-F1
#
_entry.id   AF-X1CVW6-F1
#
_cell.length_a   1.000
_cell.length_b   1.000
_cell.length_c   1.000
_cell.angle_alpha   90.00
_cell.angle_beta   90.00
_cell.angle_gamma   90.00
#
_symmetry.space_group_name_H-M   'P 1'
#
loop_
_entity.id
_entity.type
_entity.pdbx_description
1 polymer ?
#
loop_
_entity_poly.entity_id
_entity_poly.type
_entity_poly.pdbx_seq_one_letter_code
_entity_poly.pdbx_strand_id
1 'polypeptide(L)'
;EGGESFLLFINSYKDGVDTIDWIREQSWSNGKIASAGVSALCLNQYYYAGMGPEGLLAQQLWFGTPEMFDHAIFQGSYHKSSVETWVSGTSPTNWEYQIDTLFSKTIKKISRIYWMILGIFSIRLLLYFSRILVKDREEIFNP
;
A
#
# COMPACT_ATOMS: atom_id res chain seq x y z
N GLU A 1 14.17 -2.47 17.08
CA GLU A 1 12.91 -2.84 16.39
C GLU A 1 12.60 -4.29 16.68
N GLY A 2 11.32 -4.63 16.74
CA GLY A 2 10.84 -5.90 17.28
C GLY A 2 10.06 -5.71 18.58
N GLY A 3 9.00 -6.50 18.72
CA GLY A 3 7.99 -6.37 19.76
C GLY A 3 6.59 -6.63 19.19
N GLU A 4 5.59 -6.77 20.06
CA GLU A 4 4.24 -7.18 19.65
C GLU A 4 3.59 -6.21 18.65
N SER A 5 3.94 -4.91 18.68
CA SER A 5 3.37 -3.87 17.82
C SER A 5 4.16 -3.60 16.53
N PHE A 6 5.26 -4.29 16.26
CA PHE A 6 6.09 -4.07 15.07
C PHE A 6 5.34 -4.48 13.79
N LEU A 7 5.35 -3.63 12.76
CA LEU A 7 4.75 -3.93 11.47
C LEU A 7 5.83 -3.99 10.40
N LEU A 8 5.87 -5.09 9.65
CA LEU A 8 6.82 -5.27 8.55
C LEU A 8 6.63 -4.16 7.51
N PHE A 9 7.76 -3.64 7.02
CA PHE A 9 7.85 -2.66 5.93
C PHE A 9 7.29 -1.26 6.21
N ILE A 10 6.52 -1.04 7.28
CA ILE A 10 5.85 0.23 7.53
C ILE A 10 6.82 1.38 7.73
N ASN A 11 7.95 1.16 8.42
CA ASN A 11 8.94 2.21 8.67
C ASN A 11 10.16 2.14 7.75
N SER A 12 10.27 1.11 6.90
CA SER A 12 11.47 0.84 6.11
C SER A 12 11.87 1.97 5.15
N TYR A 13 10.94 2.86 4.77
CA TYR A 13 11.25 4.05 3.99
C TYR A 13 12.05 5.08 4.79
N LYS A 14 11.79 5.24 6.10
CA LYS A 14 12.52 6.13 7.01
C LYS A 14 13.82 5.49 7.46
N ASP A 15 13.73 4.26 7.96
CA ASP A 15 14.87 3.56 8.53
C ASP A 15 15.98 3.39 7.45
N GLY A 16 15.58 3.20 6.19
CA GLY A 16 16.50 3.15 5.06
C GLY A 16 17.20 4.48 4.77
N VAL A 17 16.49 5.62 4.88
CA VAL A 17 17.09 6.96 4.73
C VAL A 17 18.07 7.22 5.87
N ASP A 18 17.64 6.98 7.12
CA ASP A 18 18.48 7.17 8.31
C ASP A 18 19.75 6.30 8.23
N THR A 19 19.63 5.08 7.70
CA THR A 19 20.77 4.20 7.47
C THR A 19 21.73 4.77 6.41
N ILE A 20 21.21 5.31 5.31
CA ILE A 20 22.04 5.92 4.25
C ILE A 20 22.78 7.14 4.81
N ASP A 21 22.09 8.02 5.53
CA ASP A 21 22.69 9.21 6.12
C ASP A 21 23.74 8.83 7.16
N TRP A 22 23.44 7.86 8.03
CA TRP A 22 24.42 7.34 8.97
C TRP A 22 25.67 6.80 8.28
N ILE A 23 25.54 6.02 7.19
CA ILE A 23 26.69 5.52 6.42
C ILE A 23 27.48 6.68 5.81
N ARG A 24 26.82 7.72 5.29
CA ARG A 24 27.49 8.88 4.67
C ARG A 24 28.33 9.68 5.66
N GLU A 25 27.93 9.75 6.91
CA GLU A 25 28.65 10.47 7.97
C GLU A 25 29.92 9.76 8.44
N GLN A 26 30.11 8.49 8.10
CA GLN A 26 31.26 7.73 8.56
C GLN A 26 32.55 8.14 7.85
N SER A 27 33.65 8.20 8.59
CA SER A 27 34.96 8.60 8.06
C SER A 27 35.51 7.67 6.97
N TRP A 28 35.02 6.43 6.92
CA TRP A 28 35.37 5.42 5.92
C TRP A 28 34.49 5.47 4.67
N SER A 29 33.43 6.28 4.67
CA SER A 29 32.52 6.44 3.55
C SER A 29 32.97 7.60 2.66
N ASN A 30 32.88 7.41 1.35
CA ASN A 30 33.10 8.48 0.38
C ASN A 30 31.80 9.26 0.06
N GLY A 31 30.74 9.03 0.83
CA GLY A 31 29.43 9.67 0.67
C GLY A 31 28.61 9.17 -0.53
N LYS A 32 29.11 8.19 -1.30
CA LYS A 32 28.44 7.61 -2.48
C LYS A 32 27.96 6.20 -2.15
N ILE A 33 26.65 6.05 -2.00
CA ILE A 33 26.01 4.82 -1.56
C ILE A 33 25.36 4.11 -2.74
N ALA A 34 25.54 2.80 -2.78
CA ALA A 34 24.79 1.92 -3.66
C ALA A 34 24.20 0.76 -2.86
N SER A 35 23.00 0.31 -3.24
CA SER A 35 22.33 -0.81 -2.59
C SER A 35 22.14 -1.97 -3.56
N ALA A 36 22.14 -3.19 -3.04
CA ALA A 36 21.81 -4.39 -3.81
C ALA A 36 21.05 -5.37 -2.92
N GLY A 37 20.08 -6.07 -3.50
CA GLY A 37 19.29 -7.02 -2.72
C GLY A 37 18.19 -7.70 -3.51
N VAL A 38 17.79 -8.86 -3.00
CA VAL A 38 16.76 -9.74 -3.58
C VAL A 38 15.48 -9.71 -2.73
N SER A 39 14.32 -9.92 -3.37
CA SER A 39 13.06 -10.17 -2.67
C SER A 39 12.72 -9.09 -1.63
N ALA A 40 12.55 -9.41 -0.35
CA ALA A 40 12.27 -8.45 0.72
C ALA A 40 13.32 -7.33 0.84
N LEU A 41 14.60 -7.61 0.55
CA LEU A 41 15.64 -6.58 0.50
C LEU A 41 15.44 -5.64 -0.69
N CYS A 42 14.91 -6.14 -1.80
CA CYS A 42 14.54 -5.33 -2.96
C CYS A 42 13.30 -4.47 -2.66
N LEU A 43 12.33 -4.97 -1.89
CA LEU A 43 11.17 -4.17 -1.45
C LEU A 43 11.64 -2.97 -0.60
N ASN A 44 12.52 -3.20 0.37
CA ASN A 44 13.08 -2.13 1.18
C ASN A 44 13.77 -1.06 0.33
N GLN A 45 14.53 -1.49 -0.68
CA GLN A 45 15.18 -0.58 -1.62
C GLN A 45 14.18 0.34 -2.34
N TYR A 46 13.03 -0.18 -2.78
CA TYR A 46 12.00 0.67 -3.38
C TYR A 46 11.45 1.72 -2.41
N TYR A 47 11.27 1.36 -1.14
CA TYR A 47 10.65 2.24 -0.15
C TYR A 47 11.50 3.47 0.18
N TYR A 48 12.78 3.29 0.53
CA TYR A 48 13.63 4.45 0.82
C TYR A 48 14.07 5.18 -0.45
N ALA A 49 14.15 4.49 -1.61
CA ALA A 49 14.43 5.16 -2.88
C ALA A 49 13.39 6.22 -3.22
N GLY A 50 12.12 5.95 -2.91
CA GLY A 50 11.02 6.91 -3.07
C GLY A 50 11.16 8.18 -2.23
N MET A 51 11.98 8.16 -1.18
CA MET A 51 12.27 9.32 -0.35
C MET A 51 13.41 10.19 -0.89
N GLY A 52 14.16 9.70 -1.89
CA GLY A 52 15.26 10.43 -2.50
C GLY A 52 16.41 10.80 -1.53
N PRO A 53 16.96 9.86 -0.75
CA PRO A 53 18.06 10.14 0.18
C PRO A 53 19.27 10.67 -0.59
N GLU A 54 19.93 11.68 -0.03
CA GLU A 54 21.13 12.26 -0.63
C GLU A 54 22.27 11.21 -0.61
N GLY A 55 23.06 11.15 -1.67
CA GLY A 55 24.20 10.22 -1.78
C GLY A 55 23.85 8.80 -2.25
N LEU A 56 22.57 8.43 -2.36
CA LEU A 56 22.18 7.19 -3.02
C LEU A 56 22.31 7.32 -4.55
N LEU A 57 23.31 6.65 -5.13
CA LEU A 57 23.64 6.81 -6.55
C LEU A 57 23.19 5.65 -7.44
N ALA A 58 23.10 4.44 -6.89
CA ALA A 58 22.76 3.26 -7.66
C ALA A 58 22.05 2.22 -6.81
N GLN A 59 21.15 1.46 -7.43
CA GLN A 59 20.45 0.36 -6.78
C GLN A 59 20.34 -0.82 -7.73
N GLN A 60 20.55 -2.01 -7.20
CA GLN A 60 20.35 -3.26 -7.90
C GLN A 60 19.15 -3.99 -7.30
N LEU A 61 18.06 -3.97 -8.06
CA LEU A 61 16.73 -4.41 -7.63
C LEU A 61 16.41 -5.77 -8.26
N TRP A 62 16.54 -6.85 -7.47
CA TRP A 62 16.33 -8.22 -7.97
C TRP A 62 15.04 -8.83 -7.38
N PHE A 63 14.12 -9.25 -8.26
CA PHE A 63 12.92 -10.02 -7.91
C PHE A 63 12.09 -9.40 -6.76
N GLY A 64 11.94 -8.07 -6.74
CA GLY A 64 11.09 -7.35 -5.80
C GLY A 64 10.03 -6.52 -6.50
N THR A 65 9.06 -6.03 -5.72
CA THR A 65 7.96 -5.18 -6.20
C THR A 65 7.94 -3.86 -5.44
N PRO A 66 7.63 -2.72 -6.10
CA PRO A 66 7.42 -1.45 -5.42
C PRO A 66 6.07 -1.38 -4.67
N GLU A 67 5.13 -2.27 -5.03
CA GLU A 67 3.78 -2.33 -4.46
C GLU A 67 3.55 -3.77 -4.00
N MET A 68 3.38 -3.98 -2.69
CA MET A 68 3.30 -5.31 -2.10
C MET A 68 1.87 -5.87 -2.09
N PHE A 69 0.85 -5.01 -1.99
CA PHE A 69 -0.52 -5.46 -1.82
C PHE A 69 -1.05 -6.18 -3.06
N ASP A 70 -1.03 -5.53 -4.22
CA ASP A 70 -1.53 -6.06 -5.49
C ASP A 70 -0.56 -7.08 -6.11
N HIS A 71 0.75 -6.92 -5.92
CA HIS A 71 1.74 -7.79 -6.61
C HIS A 71 2.24 -8.98 -5.80
N ALA A 72 2.10 -9.00 -4.47
CA ALA A 72 2.58 -10.11 -3.64
C ALA A 72 1.50 -10.74 -2.75
N ILE A 73 0.53 -9.93 -2.26
CA ILE A 73 -0.47 -10.39 -1.29
C ILE A 73 -1.80 -10.76 -1.99
N PHE A 74 -2.24 -9.95 -2.95
CA PHE A 74 -3.52 -10.02 -3.64
C PHE A 74 -3.36 -9.93 -5.16
N GLN A 75 -2.86 -10.99 -5.79
CA GLN A 75 -2.83 -11.10 -7.25
C GLN A 75 -4.18 -11.61 -7.78
N GLY A 76 -5.23 -10.82 -7.55
CA GLY A 76 -6.63 -11.16 -7.83
C GLY A 76 -7.34 -11.91 -6.71
N SER A 77 -6.62 -12.74 -5.94
CA SER A 77 -7.12 -13.37 -4.71
C SER A 77 -6.08 -13.36 -3.61
N TYR A 78 -6.48 -13.54 -2.36
CA TYR A 78 -5.56 -13.56 -1.23
C TYR A 78 -4.67 -14.80 -1.27
N HIS A 79 -3.34 -14.61 -1.38
CA HIS A 79 -2.35 -15.68 -1.39
C HIS A 79 -2.05 -16.19 0.03
N LYS A 80 -3.09 -16.74 0.68
CA LYS A 80 -3.10 -17.10 2.10
C LYS A 80 -1.88 -17.89 2.55
N SER A 81 -1.62 -19.04 1.92
CA SER A 81 -0.55 -19.93 2.35
C SER A 81 0.83 -19.27 2.26
N SER A 82 1.14 -18.59 1.16
CA SER A 82 2.42 -17.90 0.97
C SER A 82 2.61 -16.74 1.95
N VAL A 83 1.58 -15.92 2.13
CA VAL A 83 1.65 -14.73 3.00
C VAL A 83 1.74 -15.15 4.47
N GLU A 84 0.83 -16.02 4.95
CA GLU A 84 0.81 -16.42 6.36
C GLU A 84 2.06 -17.22 6.74
N THR A 85 2.56 -18.11 5.86
CA THR A 85 3.81 -18.85 6.11
C THR A 85 5.01 -17.92 6.22
N TRP A 86 5.11 -16.92 5.35
CA TRP A 86 6.25 -16.00 5.38
C TRP A 86 6.21 -15.05 6.58
N VAL A 87 5.04 -14.49 6.90
CA VAL A 87 4.88 -13.56 8.04
C VAL A 87 5.08 -14.30 9.36
N SER A 88 4.53 -15.51 9.52
CA SER A 88 4.75 -16.32 10.72
C SER A 88 6.21 -16.75 10.88
N GLY A 89 6.92 -17.05 9.78
CA GLY A 89 8.34 -17.38 9.82
C GLY A 89 9.24 -16.18 10.15
N THR A 90 8.88 -14.98 9.69
CA THR A 90 9.70 -13.77 9.86
C THR A 90 9.40 -13.05 11.18
N SER A 91 8.16 -13.09 11.66
CA SER A 91 7.72 -12.40 12.86
C SER A 91 6.77 -13.27 13.70
N PRO A 92 7.27 -14.37 14.27
CA PRO A 92 6.45 -15.41 14.90
C PRO A 92 5.66 -14.92 16.13
N THR A 93 6.09 -13.84 16.77
CA THR A 93 5.47 -13.32 18.00
C THR A 93 4.28 -12.40 17.74
N ASN A 94 4.11 -11.88 16.52
CA ASN A 94 3.05 -10.90 16.23
C ASN A 94 2.42 -11.05 14.84
N TRP A 95 2.62 -12.19 14.18
CA TRP A 95 2.13 -12.42 12.82
C TRP A 95 0.61 -12.26 12.69
N GLU A 96 -0.18 -12.71 13.68
CA GLU A 96 -1.64 -12.53 13.70
C GLU A 96 -2.02 -11.04 13.65
N TYR A 97 -1.38 -10.22 14.50
CA TYR A 97 -1.58 -8.78 14.50
C TYR A 97 -1.20 -8.13 13.16
N GLN A 98 -0.14 -8.60 12.50
CA GLN A 98 0.26 -8.09 11.18
C GLN A 98 -0.79 -8.42 10.10
N ILE A 99 -1.29 -9.65 10.09
CA ILE A 99 -2.33 -10.09 9.14
C ILE A 99 -3.64 -9.33 9.41
N ASP A 100 -4.06 -9.21 10.66
CA ASP A 100 -5.26 -8.44 11.03
C ASP A 100 -5.13 -6.96 10.67
N THR A 101 -3.95 -6.38 10.87
CA THR A 101 -3.68 -4.98 10.49
C THR A 101 -3.75 -4.81 8.96
N LEU A 102 -3.19 -5.75 8.21
CA LEU A 102 -3.25 -5.77 6.75
C LEU A 102 -4.71 -5.81 6.28
N PHE A 103 -5.50 -6.77 6.77
CA PHE A 103 -6.91 -6.91 6.37
C PHE A 103 -7.78 -5.73 6.81
N SER A 104 -7.61 -5.25 8.04
CA SER A 104 -8.41 -4.13 8.56
C SER A 104 -8.19 -2.82 7.78
N LYS A 105 -6.95 -2.55 7.36
CA LYS A 105 -6.63 -1.36 6.54
C LYS A 105 -7.07 -1.54 5.08
N THR A 106 -6.95 -2.75 4.54
CA THR A 106 -7.35 -3.06 3.16
C THR A 106 -8.87 -3.10 2.97
N ILE A 107 -9.61 -3.83 3.81
CA ILE A 107 -11.06 -4.01 3.67
C ILE A 107 -11.80 -2.68 3.84
N LYS A 108 -11.30 -1.78 4.69
CA LYS A 108 -11.83 -0.41 4.81
C LYS A 108 -11.71 0.40 3.52
N LYS A 109 -10.70 0.17 2.68
CA LYS A 109 -10.54 0.85 1.38
C LYS A 109 -11.59 0.36 0.39
N ILE A 110 -11.82 -0.96 0.32
CA ILE A 110 -12.80 -1.58 -0.57
C ILE A 110 -14.23 -1.18 -0.16
N SER A 111 -14.56 -1.19 1.14
CA SER A 111 -15.90 -0.79 1.59
C SER A 111 -16.20 0.69 1.30
N ARG A 112 -15.22 1.59 1.47
CA ARG A 112 -15.39 3.02 1.11
C ARG A 112 -15.65 3.19 -0.38
N ILE A 113 -14.93 2.48 -1.25
CA ILE A 113 -15.15 2.53 -2.71
C ILE A 113 -16.55 1.99 -3.05
N TYR A 114 -16.95 0.87 -2.44
CA TYR A 114 -18.26 0.28 -2.63
C TYR A 114 -19.40 1.24 -2.22
N TRP A 115 -19.30 1.89 -1.05
CA TRP A 115 -20.27 2.90 -0.61
C TRP A 115 -20.26 4.14 -1.49
N MET A 116 -19.11 4.56 -2.02
CA MET A 116 -19.02 5.69 -2.94
C MET A 116 -19.71 5.38 -4.27
N ILE A 117 -19.51 4.17 -4.81
CA ILE A 117 -20.16 3.69 -6.03
C ILE A 117 -21.67 3.59 -5.83
N LEU A 118 -22.14 2.93 -4.77
CA LEU A 118 -23.57 2.85 -4.44
C LEU A 118 -24.20 4.23 -4.24
N GLY A 119 -23.49 5.16 -3.60
CA GLY A 119 -23.94 6.55 -3.42
C GLY A 119 -24.13 7.26 -4.76
N ILE A 120 -23.17 7.12 -5.69
CA ILE A 120 -23.26 7.69 -7.04
C ILE A 120 -24.42 7.09 -7.84
N PHE A 121 -24.60 5.76 -7.77
CA PHE A 121 -25.74 5.09 -8.43
C PHE A 121 -27.08 5.56 -7.86
N SER A 122 -27.18 5.74 -6.55
CA SER A 122 -28.40 6.21 -5.88
C SER A 122 -28.76 7.65 -6.27
N ILE A 123 -27.75 8.55 -6.37
CA ILE A 123 -27.96 9.94 -6.80
C ILE A 123 -28.39 10.01 -8.27
N ARG A 124 -27.74 9.23 -9.15
CA ARG A 124 -28.12 9.19 -10.58
C ARG A 124 -29.53 8.65 -10.79
N LEU A 125 -29.94 7.65 -10.00
CA LEU A 125 -31.29 7.12 -10.04
C LEU A 125 -32.32 8.17 -9.55
N LEU A 126 -32.03 8.88 -8.46
CA LEU A 126 -32.86 9.98 -7.97
C LEU A 126 -33.00 11.12 -8.98
N LEU A 127 -31.92 11.51 -9.66
CA LEU A 127 -31.94 12.54 -10.71
C LEU A 127 -32.68 12.07 -11.97
N TYR A 128 -32.65 10.77 -12.27
CA TYR A 128 -33.42 10.19 -13.38
C TYR A 128 -34.92 10.22 -13.07
N PHE A 129 -35.32 9.80 -11.87
CA PHE A 129 -36.72 9.88 -11.43
C PHE A 129 -37.21 11.31 -11.30
N SER A 130 -36.40 12.26 -10.81
CA SER A 130 -36.80 13.66 -10.75
C SER A 130 -36.99 14.28 -12.14
N ARG A 131 -36.17 13.89 -13.13
CA ARG A 131 -36.36 14.32 -14.52
C ARG A 131 -37.61 13.74 -15.17
N ILE A 132 -37.97 12.49 -14.88
CA ILE A 132 -39.24 11.89 -15.33
C ILE A 132 -40.42 12.65 -14.71
N LEU A 133 -40.40 12.86 -13.39
CA LEU A 133 -41.49 13.56 -12.69
C LEU A 133 -41.63 15.04 -13.10
N VAL A 134 -40.55 15.68 -13.55
CA VAL A 134 -40.60 17.04 -14.13
C VAL A 134 -41.17 17.00 -15.56
N LYS A 135 -40.77 16.02 -16.37
CA LYS A 135 -41.26 15.87 -17.75
C LYS A 135 -42.75 15.54 -17.81
N ASP A 136 -43.22 14.66 -16.92
CA ASP A 136 -44.64 14.31 -16.79
C ASP A 136 -45.48 15.51 -16.29
N ARG A 137 -44.85 16.47 -15.57
CA ARG A 137 -45.55 17.68 -15.13
C ARG A 137 -45.69 18.71 -16.25
N GLU A 138 -44.78 18.79 -17.22
CA GLU A 138 -44.92 19.73 -18.34
C GLU A 138 -45.94 19.27 -19.38
N GLU A 139 -46.15 17.96 -19.56
CA GLU A 139 -47.19 17.43 -20.47
C GLU A 139 -48.63 17.61 -19.93
N ILE A 140 -48.80 17.79 -18.62
CA ILE A 140 -50.13 18.00 -18.00
C ILE A 140 -50.58 19.49 -18.07
N PHE A 141 -49.64 20.44 -18.20
CA PHE A 141 -49.93 21.88 -18.14
C PHE A 141 -49.87 22.61 -19.48
N ASN A 142 -49.65 21.91 -20.61
CA ASN A 142 -49.70 22.53 -21.94
C ASN A 142 -50.41 21.61 -22.95
N PRO A 143 -51.75 21.67 -23.05
CA PRO A 143 -52.53 20.94 -24.06
C PRO A 143 -52.36 21.52 -25.47
#